data_AF-A0A318B299-F1
#
_entry.id   AF-A0A318B299-F1
#
_cell.length_a   1.000
_cell.length_b   1.000
_cell.length_c   1.000
_cell.angle_alpha   90.00
_cell.angle_beta   90.00
_cell.angle_gamma   90.00
#
_symmetry.space_group_name_H-M   'P 1'
#
loop_
_entity.id
_entity.type
_entity.pdbx_description
1 polymer ?
#
loop_
_entity_poly.entity_id
_entity_poly.type
_entity_poly.pdbx_seq_one_letter_code
_entity_poly.pdbx_strand_id
1 'polypeptide(L)'
;WLRNTYAYALADLGRTDEADKVMARATGDDGVSQRINRSEMLVTAGAHAEALRVLDTVETKTATPFGLMWVASNRICALSATPADPRIAPDLASLRDGWKDNPAALAQALICLGRDDEAAAHYIRRLEDPALRGEALEAFRKTKPPPAQSDYARAFLARRDAILARPDVLAVQGSYGRVVTAPLSGTYWGDL
;
A
#
# COMPACT_ATOMS: atom_id res chain seq x y z
N TRP A 1 17.49 -0.66 -2.21
CA TRP A 1 16.79 -1.76 -2.91
C TRP A 1 17.16 -3.18 -2.44
N LEU A 2 18.41 -3.69 -2.51
CA LEU A 2 18.69 -5.05 -1.98
C LEU A 2 18.33 -5.20 -0.49
N ARG A 3 18.73 -4.21 0.35
CA ARG A 3 18.34 -4.16 1.77
C ARG A 3 16.83 -4.11 1.98
N ASN A 4 16.11 -3.43 1.08
CA ASN A 4 14.65 -3.37 1.09
C ASN A 4 14.06 -4.77 0.91
N THR A 5 14.41 -5.47 -0.18
CA THR A 5 13.94 -6.83 -0.45
C THR A 5 14.28 -7.79 0.69
N TYR A 6 15.49 -7.68 1.26
CA TYR A 6 15.88 -8.49 2.41
C TYR A 6 15.02 -8.20 3.65
N ALA A 7 14.72 -6.93 3.93
CA ALA A 7 13.87 -6.54 5.06
C ALA A 7 12.43 -7.05 4.90
N TYR A 8 11.80 -6.91 3.72
CA TYR A 8 10.46 -7.47 3.50
C TYR A 8 10.45 -9.00 3.65
N ALA A 9 11.48 -9.70 3.17
CA ALA A 9 11.59 -11.14 3.39
C ALA A 9 11.73 -11.51 4.88
N LEU A 10 12.43 -10.70 5.68
CA LEU A 10 12.48 -10.88 7.14
C LEU A 10 11.11 -10.63 7.78
N ALA A 11 10.39 -9.58 7.35
CA ALA A 11 9.06 -9.25 7.84
C ALA A 11 8.04 -10.37 7.52
N ASP A 12 8.08 -10.94 6.31
CA ASP A 12 7.24 -12.08 5.90
C ASP A 12 7.48 -13.33 6.77
N LEU A 13 8.69 -13.48 7.31
CA LEU A 13 9.07 -14.53 8.26
C LEU A 13 8.75 -14.17 9.73
N GLY A 14 8.11 -13.03 9.98
CA GLY A 14 7.75 -12.56 11.32
C GLY A 14 8.92 -11.93 12.09
N ARG A 15 10.07 -11.73 11.45
CA ARG A 15 11.28 -11.14 12.04
C ARG A 15 11.27 -9.62 11.90
N THR A 16 10.16 -8.99 12.27
CA THR A 16 9.89 -7.56 12.04
C THR A 16 10.93 -6.65 12.68
N ASP A 17 11.38 -6.93 13.90
CA ASP A 17 12.40 -6.13 14.58
C ASP A 17 13.75 -6.13 13.84
N GLU A 18 14.10 -7.26 13.23
CA GLU A 18 15.30 -7.37 12.41
C GLU A 18 15.13 -6.66 11.07
N ALA A 19 13.95 -6.79 10.45
CA ALA A 19 13.59 -6.08 9.24
C ALA A 19 13.69 -4.56 9.43
N ASP A 20 13.16 -4.02 10.52
CA ASP A 20 13.23 -2.58 10.83
C ASP A 20 14.68 -2.11 11.00
N LYS A 21 15.52 -2.88 11.71
CA LYS A 21 16.96 -2.57 11.84
C LYS A 21 17.67 -2.54 10.49
N VAL A 22 17.31 -3.42 9.55
CA VAL A 22 17.85 -3.40 8.18
C VAL A 22 17.39 -2.14 7.44
N MET A 23 16.10 -1.80 7.51
CA MET A 23 15.53 -0.62 6.84
C MET A 23 16.05 0.70 7.41
N ALA A 24 16.25 0.80 8.73
CA ALA A 24 16.84 1.97 9.37
C ALA A 24 18.27 2.26 8.88
N ARG A 25 18.99 1.23 8.42
CA ARG A 25 20.33 1.33 7.83
C ARG A 25 20.30 1.44 6.30
N ALA A 26 19.13 1.38 5.67
CA ALA A 26 18.97 1.59 4.24
C ALA A 26 19.01 3.10 3.93
N THR A 27 20.08 3.77 4.35
CA THR A 27 20.38 5.17 4.05
C THR A 27 21.34 5.21 2.86
N GLY A 28 20.94 5.87 1.77
CA GLY A 28 21.71 6.03 0.54
C GLY A 28 21.07 7.11 -0.34
N ASP A 29 21.48 7.21 -1.60
CA ASP A 29 21.05 8.27 -2.52
C ASP A 29 19.52 8.35 -2.70
N ASP A 30 18.83 7.21 -2.55
CA ASP A 30 17.37 7.09 -2.59
C ASP A 30 16.73 7.11 -1.19
N GLY A 31 17.16 8.06 -0.34
CA GLY A 31 16.72 8.15 1.05
C GLY A 31 15.22 8.37 1.22
N VAL A 32 14.55 9.00 0.24
CA VAL A 32 13.10 9.22 0.25
C VAL A 32 12.36 7.88 0.15
N SER A 33 12.65 7.06 -0.87
CA SER A 33 11.94 5.79 -1.06
C SER A 33 12.22 4.83 0.09
N GLN A 34 13.45 4.78 0.62
CA GLN A 34 13.75 3.87 1.73
C GLN A 34 12.99 4.23 3.02
N ARG A 35 12.73 5.52 3.29
CA ARG A 35 11.90 5.95 4.43
C ARG A 35 10.42 5.64 4.21
N ILE A 36 9.91 5.84 2.99
CA ILE A 36 8.54 5.48 2.62
C ILE A 36 8.33 3.98 2.81
N ASN A 37 9.20 3.14 2.24
CA ASN A 37 9.08 1.69 2.35
C ASN A 37 9.23 1.22 3.81
N ARG A 38 10.13 1.82 4.59
CA ARG A 38 10.25 1.54 6.03
C ARG A 38 8.94 1.85 6.75
N SER A 39 8.34 3.00 6.47
CA SER A 39 7.06 3.39 7.09
C SER A 39 5.92 2.44 6.71
N GLU A 40 5.84 1.99 5.46
CA GLU A 40 4.83 1.01 5.01
C GLU A 40 4.99 -0.33 5.72
N MET A 41 6.23 -0.83 5.84
CA MET A 41 6.53 -2.05 6.57
C MET A 41 6.13 -1.94 8.05
N LEU A 42 6.38 -0.79 8.67
CA LEU A 42 5.98 -0.51 10.06
C LEU A 42 4.45 -0.41 10.21
N VAL A 43 3.76 0.22 9.26
CA VAL A 43 2.29 0.22 9.20
C VAL A 43 1.77 -1.21 9.14
N THR A 44 2.31 -2.01 8.21
CA THR A 44 1.93 -3.42 8.02
C THR A 44 2.17 -4.24 9.27
N ALA A 45 3.23 -3.96 10.03
CA ALA A 45 3.52 -4.59 11.31
C ALA A 45 2.62 -4.13 12.49
N GLY A 46 1.80 -3.10 12.30
CA GLY A 46 1.00 -2.48 13.36
C GLY A 46 1.77 -1.46 14.22
N ALA A 47 3.01 -1.13 13.86
CA ALA A 47 3.87 -0.17 14.56
C ALA A 47 3.56 1.28 14.11
N HIS A 48 2.28 1.69 14.15
CA HIS A 48 1.79 2.93 13.56
C HIS A 48 2.50 4.20 14.05
N ALA A 49 2.77 4.29 15.35
CA ALA A 49 3.45 5.46 15.92
C ALA A 49 4.91 5.60 15.45
N GLU A 50 5.62 4.48 15.23
CA GLU A 50 6.96 4.49 14.62
C GLU A 50 6.87 4.88 13.15
N ALA A 51 5.90 4.33 12.41
CA ALA A 51 5.70 4.67 11.00
C ALA A 51 5.51 6.19 10.79
N LEU A 52 4.70 6.84 11.64
CA LEU A 52 4.53 8.30 11.62
C LEU A 52 5.84 9.04 11.85
N ARG A 53 6.61 8.63 12.86
CA ARG A 53 7.93 9.23 13.15
C ARG A 53 8.91 9.07 11.99
N VAL A 54 8.85 7.95 11.25
CA VAL A 54 9.67 7.77 10.04
C VAL A 54 9.21 8.70 8.92
N LEU A 55 7.90 8.82 8.69
CA LEU A 55 7.32 9.69 7.67
C LEU A 55 7.66 11.17 7.90
N ASP A 56 7.76 11.61 9.16
CA ASP A 56 8.17 12.97 9.51
C ASP A 56 9.63 13.29 9.10
N THR A 57 10.42 12.28 8.73
CA THR A 57 11.81 12.44 8.25
C THR A 57 11.96 12.35 6.73
N VAL A 58 10.84 12.29 5.99
CA VAL A 58 10.86 12.26 4.52
C VAL A 58 11.04 13.68 3.98
N GLU A 59 12.09 13.88 3.18
CA GLU A 59 12.35 15.19 2.55
C GLU A 59 11.40 15.42 1.38
N THR A 60 10.22 15.97 1.68
CA THR A 60 9.14 16.19 0.70
C THR A 60 9.54 17.08 -0.47
N LYS A 61 10.52 17.97 -0.30
CA LYS A 61 11.03 18.86 -1.37
C LYS A 61 11.75 18.13 -2.50
N THR A 62 12.30 16.94 -2.23
CA THR A 62 13.00 16.12 -3.22
C THR A 62 12.20 14.88 -3.61
N ALA A 63 11.02 14.68 -3.02
CA ALA A 63 10.12 13.59 -3.37
C ALA A 63 9.38 13.87 -4.69
N THR A 64 9.20 12.84 -5.50
CA THR A 64 8.35 12.91 -6.70
C THR A 64 6.87 12.95 -6.32
N PRO A 65 5.96 13.38 -7.21
CA PRO A 65 4.52 13.28 -6.98
C PRO A 65 4.09 11.86 -6.58
N PHE A 66 4.61 10.85 -7.28
CA PHE A 66 4.40 9.43 -6.95
C PHE A 66 4.78 9.11 -5.49
N GLY A 67 5.94 9.57 -5.03
CA GLY A 67 6.41 9.35 -3.66
C GLY A 67 5.59 10.08 -2.61
N LEU A 68 5.17 11.32 -2.90
CA LEU A 68 4.30 12.10 -2.01
C LEU A 68 2.93 11.42 -1.79
N MET A 69 2.40 10.74 -2.80
CA MET A 69 1.19 9.93 -2.65
C MET A 69 1.39 8.77 -1.68
N TRP A 70 2.54 8.07 -1.72
CA TRP A 70 2.83 7.03 -0.73
C TRP A 70 3.01 7.59 0.68
N VAL A 71 3.60 8.77 0.84
CA VAL A 71 3.69 9.46 2.15
C VAL A 71 2.30 9.69 2.72
N ALA A 72 1.38 10.26 1.93
CA ALA A 72 0.00 10.52 2.35
C ALA A 72 -0.75 9.22 2.68
N SER A 73 -0.63 8.20 1.82
CA SER A 73 -1.28 6.90 2.03
C SER A 73 -0.79 6.19 3.30
N ASN A 74 0.53 6.12 3.51
CA ASN A 74 1.10 5.50 4.71
C ASN A 74 0.72 6.28 5.98
N ARG A 75 0.65 7.62 5.91
CA ARG A 75 0.20 8.44 7.03
C ARG A 75 -1.27 8.14 7.38
N ILE A 76 -2.15 8.08 6.39
CA ILE A 76 -3.56 7.72 6.58
C ILE A 76 -3.68 6.34 7.21
N CYS A 77 -2.95 5.34 6.70
CA CYS A 77 -3.01 3.98 7.23
C CYS A 77 -2.51 3.90 8.68
N ALA A 78 -1.42 4.60 9.01
CA ALA A 78 -0.94 4.71 10.39
C ALA A 78 -1.95 5.41 11.32
N LEU A 79 -2.78 6.32 10.78
CA LEU A 79 -3.81 7.04 11.52
C LEU A 79 -5.19 6.36 11.49
N SER A 80 -5.33 5.20 10.85
CA SER A 80 -6.62 4.52 10.66
C SER A 80 -7.33 4.15 11.98
N ALA A 81 -6.57 3.94 13.06
CA ALA A 81 -7.12 3.71 14.40
C ALA A 81 -7.66 4.99 15.07
N THR A 82 -7.40 6.17 14.50
CA THR A 82 -7.91 7.47 14.97
C THR A 82 -8.47 8.26 13.77
N PRO A 83 -9.63 7.85 13.21
CA PRO A 83 -10.18 8.46 11.98
C PRO A 83 -10.52 9.96 12.08
N ALA A 84 -10.59 10.50 13.30
CA ALA A 84 -10.81 11.92 13.55
C ALA A 84 -9.50 12.76 13.53
N ASP A 85 -8.33 12.16 13.28
CA ASP A 85 -7.08 12.89 13.19
C ASP A 85 -7.15 13.94 12.05
N PRO A 86 -6.90 15.23 12.34
CA PRO A 86 -7.09 16.30 11.36
C PRO A 86 -6.14 16.21 10.16
N ARG A 87 -5.09 15.37 10.21
CA ARG A 87 -4.17 15.14 9.08
C ARG A 87 -4.77 14.25 7.99
N ILE A 88 -5.78 13.43 8.31
CA ILE A 88 -6.37 12.49 7.34
C ILE A 88 -7.07 13.23 6.20
N ALA A 89 -7.88 14.25 6.52
CA ALA A 89 -8.66 14.97 5.51
C ALA A 89 -7.81 15.64 4.42
N PRO A 90 -6.77 16.43 4.73
CA PRO A 90 -5.90 17.02 3.71
C PRO A 90 -5.11 15.97 2.93
N ASP A 91 -4.62 14.90 3.57
CA ASP A 91 -3.90 13.82 2.87
C ASP A 91 -4.82 13.09 1.89
N LEU A 92 -6.06 12.78 2.29
CA LEU A 92 -7.01 12.12 1.40
C LEU A 92 -7.46 13.02 0.25
N ALA A 93 -7.61 14.32 0.49
CA ALA A 93 -7.88 15.29 -0.57
C ALA A 93 -6.73 15.30 -1.60
N SER A 94 -5.48 15.38 -1.13
CA SER A 94 -4.31 15.32 -2.00
C SER A 94 -4.24 14.03 -2.82
N LEU A 95 -4.54 12.87 -2.20
CA LEU A 95 -4.59 11.59 -2.91
C LEU A 95 -5.67 11.54 -3.98
N ARG A 96 -6.82 12.17 -3.75
CA ARG A 96 -7.92 12.23 -4.73
C ARG A 96 -7.60 13.15 -5.89
N ASP A 97 -6.98 14.28 -5.63
CA ASP A 97 -6.61 15.25 -6.66
C ASP A 97 -5.48 14.70 -7.54
N GLY A 98 -4.47 14.09 -6.92
CA GLY A 98 -3.28 13.54 -7.58
C GLY A 98 -3.36 12.04 -7.91
N TRP A 99 -4.53 11.42 -7.86
CA TRP A 99 -4.64 9.94 -7.87
C TRP A 99 -3.97 9.25 -9.05
N LYS A 100 -3.81 9.91 -10.21
CA LYS A 100 -3.12 9.34 -11.38
C LYS A 100 -1.60 9.26 -11.20
N ASP A 101 -1.03 10.09 -10.33
CA ASP A 101 0.40 10.05 -10.03
C ASP A 101 0.78 8.74 -9.32
N ASN A 102 -0.16 8.16 -8.56
CA ASN A 102 0.00 6.86 -7.91
C ASN A 102 -1.38 6.27 -7.52
N PRO A 103 -2.02 5.51 -8.42
CA PRO A 103 -3.36 4.98 -8.18
C PRO A 103 -3.42 3.98 -7.02
N ALA A 104 -2.36 3.20 -6.81
CA ALA A 104 -2.27 2.23 -5.71
C ALA A 104 -2.31 2.92 -4.33
N ALA A 105 -1.66 4.08 -4.17
CA ALA A 105 -1.66 4.84 -2.92
C ALA A 105 -3.07 5.29 -2.50
N LEU A 106 -3.90 5.76 -3.44
CA LEU A 106 -5.29 6.10 -3.14
C LEU A 106 -6.11 4.86 -2.77
N ALA A 107 -5.94 3.74 -3.49
CA ALA A 107 -6.63 2.48 -3.18
C ALA A 107 -6.33 2.04 -1.74
N GLN A 108 -5.04 2.01 -1.36
CA GLN A 108 -4.60 1.66 -0.01
C GLN A 108 -5.22 2.57 1.05
N ALA A 109 -5.20 3.89 0.86
CA ALA A 109 -5.76 4.83 1.82
C ALA A 109 -7.26 4.64 2.04
N LEU A 110 -8.02 4.39 0.96
CA LEU A 110 -9.45 4.11 1.03
C LEU A 110 -9.73 2.81 1.80
N ILE A 111 -8.95 1.75 1.57
CA ILE A 111 -9.05 0.48 2.30
C ILE A 111 -8.76 0.68 3.79
N CYS A 112 -7.68 1.40 4.13
CA CYS A 112 -7.32 1.70 5.52
C CYS A 112 -8.41 2.46 6.26
N LEU A 113 -9.11 3.37 5.58
CA LEU A 113 -10.23 4.14 6.13
C LEU A 113 -11.58 3.39 6.09
N GLY A 114 -11.65 2.19 5.53
CA GLY A 114 -12.89 1.42 5.37
C GLY A 114 -13.89 2.04 4.39
N ARG A 115 -13.40 2.80 3.40
CA ARG A 115 -14.20 3.46 2.36
C ARG A 115 -14.40 2.51 1.17
N ASP A 116 -15.02 1.37 1.44
CA ASP A 116 -15.03 0.20 0.55
C ASP A 116 -15.70 0.49 -0.81
N ASP A 117 -16.78 1.28 -0.83
CA ASP A 117 -17.45 1.71 -2.08
C ASP A 117 -16.54 2.60 -2.95
N GLU A 118 -15.80 3.51 -2.32
CA GLU A 118 -14.88 4.39 -3.05
C GLU A 118 -13.65 3.63 -3.54
N ALA A 119 -13.14 2.68 -2.74
CA ALA A 119 -12.08 1.80 -3.17
C ALA A 119 -12.51 0.97 -4.39
N ALA A 120 -13.71 0.39 -4.36
CA ALA A 120 -14.28 -0.36 -5.48
C ALA A 120 -14.42 0.50 -6.74
N ALA A 121 -15.02 1.70 -6.61
CA ALA A 121 -15.15 2.64 -7.72
C ALA A 121 -13.79 3.07 -8.28
N HIS A 122 -12.78 3.23 -7.43
CA HIS A 122 -11.42 3.55 -7.84
C HIS A 122 -10.75 2.40 -8.61
N TYR A 123 -10.92 1.15 -8.18
CA TYR A 123 -10.46 -0.03 -8.93
C TYR A 123 -11.11 -0.12 -10.32
N ILE A 124 -12.43 0.09 -10.39
CA ILE A 124 -13.16 0.12 -11.67
C ILE A 124 -12.59 1.21 -12.58
N ARG A 125 -12.41 2.43 -12.05
CA ARG A 125 -11.84 3.56 -12.81
C ARG A 125 -10.44 3.26 -13.34
N ARG A 126 -9.58 2.59 -12.56
CA ARG A 126 -8.24 2.16 -13.00
C ARG A 126 -8.31 1.10 -14.09
N LEU A 127 -9.24 0.15 -14.00
CA LEU A 127 -9.44 -0.91 -15.01
C LEU A 127 -9.98 -0.35 -16.34
N GLU A 128 -10.83 0.67 -16.29
CA GLU A 128 -11.38 1.33 -17.47
C GLU A 128 -10.36 2.21 -18.21
N ASP A 129 -9.38 2.80 -17.50
CA ASP A 129 -8.31 3.61 -18.10
C ASP A 129 -7.23 2.72 -18.75
N PRO A 130 -7.06 2.73 -20.08
CA PRO A 130 -6.07 1.88 -20.75
C PRO A 130 -4.63 2.07 -20.28
N ALA A 131 -4.27 3.27 -19.81
CA ALA A 131 -2.92 3.56 -19.33
C ALA A 131 -2.63 2.95 -17.95
N LEU A 132 -3.67 2.71 -17.14
CA LEU A 132 -3.56 2.24 -15.76
C LEU A 132 -4.03 0.78 -15.59
N ARG A 133 -4.80 0.26 -16.54
CA ARG A 133 -5.41 -1.06 -16.50
C ARG A 133 -4.43 -2.19 -16.20
N GLY A 134 -3.24 -2.16 -16.80
CA GLY A 134 -2.23 -3.20 -16.61
C GLY A 134 -1.86 -3.35 -15.14
N GLU A 135 -1.49 -2.23 -14.50
CA GLU A 135 -1.21 -2.17 -13.07
C GLU A 135 -2.44 -2.53 -12.22
N ALA A 136 -3.62 -2.06 -12.61
CA ALA A 136 -4.87 -2.38 -11.89
C ALA A 136 -5.19 -3.88 -11.88
N LEU A 137 -4.88 -4.61 -12.96
CA LEU A 137 -5.08 -6.05 -13.05
C LEU A 137 -4.13 -6.83 -12.14
N GLU A 138 -2.97 -6.27 -11.78
CA GLU A 138 -2.01 -6.90 -10.90
C GLU A 138 -2.58 -7.16 -9.49
N ALA A 139 -3.47 -6.27 -9.02
CA ALA A 139 -4.15 -6.39 -7.73
C ALA A 139 -5.04 -7.65 -7.62
N PHE A 140 -5.44 -8.25 -8.74
CA PHE A 140 -6.29 -9.45 -8.78
C PHE A 140 -5.50 -10.76 -8.79
N ARG A 141 -4.16 -10.71 -8.78
CA ARG A 141 -3.33 -11.91 -8.74
C ARG A 141 -3.46 -12.62 -7.40
N LYS A 142 -3.48 -13.94 -7.44
CA LYS A 142 -3.48 -14.80 -6.25
C LYS A 142 -2.09 -15.39 -6.05
N THR A 143 -1.47 -15.07 -4.93
CA THR A 143 -0.15 -15.56 -4.52
C THR A 143 -0.24 -16.29 -3.19
N LYS A 144 0.87 -16.92 -2.76
CA LYS A 144 0.93 -17.51 -1.41
C LYS A 144 1.05 -16.38 -0.39
N PRO A 145 0.20 -16.36 0.66
CA PRO A 145 0.38 -15.42 1.75
C PRO A 145 1.72 -15.69 2.46
N PRO A 146 2.33 -14.65 3.05
CA PRO A 146 3.53 -14.83 3.85
C PRO A 146 3.25 -15.71 5.08
N PRO A 147 4.24 -16.48 5.56
CA PRO A 147 4.05 -17.40 6.68
C PRO A 147 3.75 -16.69 8.01
N ALA A 148 4.14 -15.42 8.15
CA ALA A 148 3.78 -14.58 9.27
C ALA A 148 3.06 -13.31 8.79
N GLN A 149 2.02 -12.92 9.54
CA GLN A 149 1.26 -11.69 9.32
C GLN A 149 0.87 -11.08 10.66
N SER A 150 0.85 -9.74 10.75
CA SER A 150 0.25 -9.04 11.87
C SER A 150 -1.29 -9.12 11.79
N ASP A 151 -1.99 -8.79 12.88
CA ASP A 151 -3.45 -8.62 12.85
C ASP A 151 -3.87 -7.51 11.87
N TYR A 152 -3.11 -6.42 11.83
CA TYR A 152 -3.37 -5.30 10.92
C TYR A 152 -3.29 -5.74 9.45
N ALA A 153 -2.21 -6.45 9.07
CA ALA A 153 -2.01 -6.93 7.71
C ALA A 153 -3.12 -7.91 7.30
N ARG A 154 -3.51 -8.83 8.19
CA ARG A 154 -4.63 -9.74 7.94
C ARG A 154 -5.94 -8.98 7.70
N ALA A 155 -6.26 -8.00 8.54
CA ALA A 155 -7.48 -7.22 8.42
C ALA A 155 -7.50 -6.39 7.12
N PHE A 156 -6.38 -5.77 6.78
CA PHE A 156 -6.22 -5.01 5.54
C PHE A 156 -6.44 -5.89 4.31
N LEU A 157 -5.75 -7.03 4.22
CA LEU A 157 -5.86 -7.94 3.08
C LEU A 157 -7.26 -8.54 2.96
N ALA A 158 -7.89 -8.91 4.08
CA ALA A 158 -9.26 -9.42 4.08
C ALA A 158 -10.25 -8.38 3.52
N ARG A 159 -10.11 -7.10 3.90
CA ARG A 159 -10.95 -6.02 3.35
C ARG A 159 -10.68 -5.80 1.87
N ARG A 160 -9.41 -5.74 1.47
CA ARG A 160 -9.03 -5.61 0.05
C ARG A 160 -9.65 -6.75 -0.77
N ASP A 161 -9.49 -8.00 -0.33
CA ASP A 161 -10.00 -9.16 -1.04
C ASP A 161 -11.53 -9.12 -1.15
N ALA A 162 -12.24 -8.64 -0.12
CA ALA A 162 -13.67 -8.43 -0.17
C ALA A 162 -14.08 -7.35 -1.20
N ILE A 163 -13.32 -6.25 -1.30
CA ILE A 163 -13.54 -5.19 -2.31
C ILE A 163 -13.32 -5.74 -3.72
N LEU A 164 -12.21 -6.45 -3.96
CA LEU A 164 -11.88 -7.02 -5.26
C LEU A 164 -12.84 -8.14 -5.68
N ALA A 165 -13.48 -8.81 -4.72
CA ALA A 165 -14.48 -9.85 -4.96
C ALA A 165 -15.90 -9.30 -5.23
N ARG A 166 -16.12 -7.98 -5.18
CA ARG A 166 -17.44 -7.40 -5.47
C ARG A 166 -17.88 -7.68 -6.91
N PRO A 167 -19.17 -7.97 -7.17
CA PRO A 167 -19.65 -8.29 -8.50
C PRO A 167 -19.42 -7.19 -9.56
N ASP A 168 -19.54 -5.92 -9.17
CA ASP A 168 -19.30 -4.76 -10.04
C ASP A 168 -17.83 -4.67 -10.47
N VAL A 169 -16.90 -4.82 -9.52
CA VAL A 169 -15.46 -4.85 -9.77
C VAL A 169 -15.07 -6.04 -10.65
N LEU A 170 -15.58 -7.25 -10.34
CA LEU A 170 -15.29 -8.46 -11.12
C LEU A 170 -15.84 -8.39 -12.55
N ALA A 171 -17.00 -7.76 -12.76
CA ALA A 171 -17.57 -7.60 -14.09
C ALA A 171 -16.66 -6.75 -15.02
N VAL A 172 -16.13 -5.63 -14.49
CA VAL A 172 -15.19 -4.78 -15.24
C VAL A 172 -13.85 -5.49 -15.42
N GLN A 173 -13.32 -6.13 -14.38
CA GLN A 173 -12.08 -6.90 -14.44
C GLN A 173 -12.16 -7.98 -15.55
N GLY A 174 -13.26 -8.74 -15.59
CA GLY A 174 -13.48 -9.82 -16.55
C GLY A 174 -13.59 -9.36 -18.01
N SER A 175 -13.86 -8.08 -18.25
CA SER A 175 -13.86 -7.49 -19.59
C SER A 175 -12.45 -7.24 -20.14
N TYR A 176 -11.45 -7.19 -19.26
CA TYR A 176 -10.10 -6.73 -19.59
C TYR A 176 -8.97 -7.71 -19.26
N GLY A 177 -9.24 -8.74 -18.44
CA GLY A 177 -8.22 -9.71 -18.06
C GLY A 177 -8.79 -10.91 -17.32
N ARG A 178 -7.90 -11.71 -16.73
CA ARG A 178 -8.25 -12.88 -15.92
C ARG A 178 -7.43 -12.92 -14.64
N VAL A 179 -8.03 -13.47 -13.59
CA VAL A 179 -7.32 -13.80 -12.35
C VAL A 179 -6.24 -14.84 -12.64
N VAL A 180 -5.01 -14.57 -12.20
CA VAL A 180 -3.87 -15.49 -12.30
C VAL A 180 -3.48 -15.96 -10.90
N THR A 181 -3.35 -17.27 -10.73
CA THR A 181 -2.79 -17.88 -9.51
C THR A 181 -1.34 -18.27 -9.76
N ALA A 182 -0.43 -17.77 -8.94
CA ALA A 182 0.98 -18.12 -8.97
C ALA A 182 1.40 -18.80 -7.65
N PRO A 183 2.10 -19.95 -7.68
CA PRO A 183 2.52 -20.66 -6.47
C PRO A 183 3.77 -20.03 -5.81
N LEU A 184 3.92 -18.72 -5.95
CA LEU A 184 5.04 -17.89 -5.48
C LEU A 184 4.55 -16.94 -4.37
N SER A 185 5.48 -16.31 -3.65
CA SER A 185 5.16 -15.19 -2.76
C SER A 185 4.66 -14.00 -3.56
N GLY A 186 3.82 -13.17 -2.93
CA GLY A 186 3.49 -11.84 -3.45
C GLY A 186 4.71 -10.94 -3.59
N THR A 187 4.54 -9.80 -4.28
CA THR A 187 5.52 -8.71 -4.24
C THR A 187 4.98 -7.61 -3.34
N TYR A 188 5.86 -6.89 -2.64
CA TYR A 188 5.46 -5.90 -1.64
C TYR A 188 4.62 -4.72 -2.19
N TRP A 189 4.60 -4.48 -3.51
CA TRP A 189 3.70 -3.52 -4.18
C TRP A 189 2.58 -4.17 -5.01
N GLY A 190 2.67 -5.46 -5.31
CA GLY A 190 1.92 -6.11 -6.40
C GLY A 190 0.45 -6.37 -6.11
N ASP A 191 -0.01 -5.84 -4.99
CA ASP A 191 -1.17 -6.27 -4.23
C ASP A 191 -2.19 -5.13 -4.07
N LEU A 192 -1.96 -3.97 -4.72
CA LEU A 192 -2.72 -2.72 -4.56
C LEU A 192 -3.21 -2.09 -5.86
#